data_AF-A0AAU7TCT3-F1
#
_entry.id   AF-A0AAU7TCT3-F1
#
_cell.length_a   1.000
_cell.length_b   1.000
_cell.length_c   1.000
_cell.angle_alpha   90.00
_cell.angle_beta   90.00
_cell.angle_gamma   90.00
#
_symmetry.space_group_name_H-M   'P 1'
#
loop_
_entity.id
_entity.type
_entity.pdbx_description
1 polymer ?
#
loop_
_entity_poly.entity_id
_entity_poly.type
_entity_poly.pdbx_seq_one_letter_code
_entity_poly.pdbx_strand_id
1 'polypeptide(L)'
;MIAARPDETTGVQQVVRPRTFELVRYRDPSGVSGTGVVAEGCEFTDGSVALRWRGDHPATAVWPNLESILAVHGHQGATEVRWIESTRAPGNLFDELHQVRPASSAADSFPTDPLQPPPGHSRGWAGARHLR
;
A
#
# COMPACT_ATOMS: atom_id res chain seq x y z
N MET A 1 -15.03 54.87 24.22
CA MET A 1 -14.86 54.21 22.91
C MET A 1 -13.97 53.00 23.12
N ILE A 2 -14.49 51.79 22.94
CA ILE A 2 -13.74 50.53 23.07
C ILE A 2 -13.42 50.10 21.63
N ALA A 3 -12.14 50.09 21.26
CA ALA A 3 -11.70 49.59 19.98
C ALA A 3 -11.86 48.06 19.94
N ALA A 4 -12.63 47.56 18.98
CA ALA A 4 -12.76 46.12 18.71
C ALA A 4 -11.42 45.55 18.21
N ARG A 5 -11.07 44.35 18.67
CA ARG A 5 -9.87 43.61 18.24
C ARG A 5 -10.11 42.99 16.85
N PRO A 6 -9.10 42.92 15.98
CA PRO A 6 -9.26 42.29 14.67
C PRO A 6 -9.47 40.78 14.82
N ASP A 7 -10.39 40.27 14.01
CA ASP A 7 -10.83 38.89 13.90
C ASP A 7 -9.67 38.02 13.36
N GLU A 8 -9.26 37.04 14.15
CA GLU A 8 -8.21 36.09 13.79
C GLU A 8 -8.81 35.03 12.87
N THR A 9 -8.76 35.29 11.56
CA THR A 9 -9.18 34.32 10.55
C THR A 9 -8.19 33.17 10.51
N THR A 10 -8.43 32.14 11.33
CA THR A 10 -7.71 30.87 11.31
C THR A 10 -7.91 30.21 9.95
N GLY A 11 -6.94 30.39 9.05
CA GLY A 11 -6.93 29.72 7.75
C GLY A 11 -6.86 28.21 7.93
N VAL A 12 -7.78 27.49 7.29
CA VAL A 12 -7.71 26.03 7.21
C VAL A 12 -6.46 25.66 6.43
N GLN A 13 -5.42 25.17 7.11
CA GLN A 13 -4.24 24.62 6.45
C GLN A 13 -4.68 23.41 5.63
N GLN A 14 -4.62 23.51 4.30
CA GLN A 14 -4.91 22.39 3.40
C GLN A 14 -3.89 21.29 3.70
N VAL A 15 -4.38 20.13 4.17
CA VAL A 15 -3.53 18.96 4.37
C VAL A 15 -3.17 18.41 2.99
N VAL A 16 -1.98 18.72 2.49
CA VAL A 16 -1.45 18.10 1.28
C VAL A 16 -1.19 16.63 1.58
N ARG A 17 -1.76 15.74 0.77
CA ARG A 17 -1.59 14.29 0.90
C ARG A 17 -0.81 13.74 -0.30
N PRO A 18 -0.06 12.63 -0.13
CA PRO A 18 0.50 11.92 -1.26
C PRO A 18 -0.56 11.55 -2.30
N ARG A 19 -0.19 11.60 -3.56
CA ARG A 19 -1.06 11.33 -4.70
C ARG A 19 -0.72 9.98 -5.30
N THR A 20 -1.71 9.16 -5.58
CA THR A 20 -1.50 7.83 -6.17
C THR A 20 -1.76 7.82 -7.67
N PHE A 21 -1.08 6.94 -8.39
CA PHE A 21 -1.21 6.80 -9.83
C PHE A 21 -0.98 5.36 -10.32
N GLU A 22 -1.39 5.10 -11.56
CA GLU A 22 -1.00 3.94 -12.35
C GLU A 22 -0.02 4.36 -13.43
N LEU A 23 1.01 3.54 -13.67
CA LEU A 23 1.89 3.67 -14.83
C LEU A 23 1.37 2.76 -15.93
N VAL A 24 0.88 3.37 -17.02
CA VAL A 24 0.18 2.69 -18.11
C VAL A 24 1.07 2.63 -19.34
N ARG A 25 1.30 1.43 -19.87
CA ARG A 25 2.08 1.19 -21.07
C ARG A 25 1.19 0.81 -22.24
N TYR A 26 1.21 1.61 -23.30
CA TYR A 26 0.41 1.37 -24.52
C TYR A 26 1.16 0.55 -25.57
N ARG A 27 2.49 0.62 -25.57
CA ARG A 27 3.34 -0.17 -26.46
C ARG A 27 4.52 -0.73 -25.68
N ASP A 28 4.85 -1.99 -25.95
CA ASP A 28 6.05 -2.63 -25.42
C ASP A 28 6.99 -3.05 -26.55
N PRO A 29 7.87 -2.14 -27.01
CA PRO A 29 8.86 -2.48 -28.03
C PRO A 29 9.88 -3.53 -27.57
N SER A 30 10.05 -3.71 -26.26
CA SER A 30 11.02 -4.65 -25.70
C SER A 30 10.50 -6.09 -25.63
N GLY A 31 9.18 -6.26 -25.55
CA GLY A 31 8.53 -7.55 -25.31
C GLY A 31 8.71 -8.10 -23.89
N VAL A 32 9.30 -7.32 -22.96
CA VAL A 32 9.61 -7.77 -21.59
C VAL A 32 8.48 -7.48 -20.62
N SER A 33 7.79 -6.35 -20.78
CA SER A 33 6.90 -5.79 -19.74
C SER A 33 5.41 -5.95 -20.05
N GLY A 34 5.06 -6.20 -21.30
CA GLY A 34 3.69 -6.15 -21.80
C GLY A 34 3.09 -4.73 -21.81
N THR A 35 1.81 -4.68 -22.14
CA THR A 35 0.98 -3.47 -22.19
C THR A 35 -0.08 -3.46 -21.09
N GLY A 36 -0.63 -2.29 -20.77
CA GLY A 36 -1.61 -2.09 -19.71
C GLY A 36 -0.98 -1.42 -18.49
N VAL A 37 -1.55 -1.65 -17.30
CA VAL A 37 -1.00 -1.09 -16.06
C VAL A 37 0.21 -1.93 -15.62
N VAL A 38 1.40 -1.37 -15.81
CA VAL A 38 2.68 -2.04 -15.54
C VAL A 38 3.22 -1.75 -14.13
N ALA A 39 2.76 -0.66 -13.51
CA ALA A 39 3.09 -0.33 -12.13
C ALA A 39 2.01 0.51 -11.45
N GLU A 40 2.02 0.50 -10.12
CA GLU A 40 1.34 1.46 -9.26
C GLU A 40 2.37 2.42 -8.67
N GLY A 41 1.95 3.64 -8.35
CA GLY A 41 2.84 4.61 -7.71
C GLY A 41 2.16 5.56 -6.74
N CYS A 42 2.98 6.17 -5.89
CA CYS A 42 2.62 7.18 -4.92
C CYS A 42 3.66 8.29 -4.94
N GLU A 43 3.26 9.50 -5.34
CA GLU A 43 4.06 10.71 -5.25
C GLU A 43 3.81 11.37 -3.89
N PHE A 44 4.85 11.45 -3.07
CA PHE A 44 4.83 12.11 -1.77
C PHE A 44 4.84 13.63 -1.93
N THR A 45 4.49 14.32 -0.85
CA THR A 45 4.37 15.79 -0.85
C THR A 45 5.70 16.51 -1.02
N ASP A 46 6.83 15.81 -0.86
CA ASP A 46 8.18 16.31 -1.16
C ASP A 46 8.62 16.04 -2.60
N GLY A 47 7.75 15.44 -3.43
CA GLY A 47 8.01 15.08 -4.82
C GLY A 47 8.65 13.70 -5.00
N SER A 48 9.10 13.04 -3.93
CA SER A 48 9.64 11.67 -4.04
C SER A 48 8.55 10.68 -4.43
N VAL A 49 8.91 9.59 -5.11
CA VAL A 49 7.95 8.63 -5.65
C VAL A 49 8.29 7.21 -5.20
N ALA A 50 7.34 6.52 -4.59
CA ALA A 50 7.37 5.06 -4.48
C ALA A 50 6.65 4.43 -5.69
N LEU A 51 7.31 3.51 -6.37
CA LEU A 51 6.78 2.80 -7.55
C LEU A 51 6.82 1.28 -7.30
N ARG A 52 5.69 0.62 -7.55
CA ARG A 52 5.53 -0.84 -7.45
C ARG A 52 5.26 -1.43 -8.83
N TRP A 53 6.25 -2.11 -9.39
CA TRP A 53 6.11 -2.88 -10.62
C TRP A 53 5.21 -4.10 -10.40
N ARG A 54 4.30 -4.33 -11.34
CA ARG A 54 3.43 -5.51 -11.42
C ARG A 54 4.03 -6.56 -12.38
N GLY A 55 3.40 -7.73 -12.47
CA GLY A 55 3.82 -8.83 -13.35
C GLY A 55 4.59 -9.94 -12.63
N ASP A 56 5.29 -10.78 -13.40
CA ASP A 56 5.94 -12.02 -12.92
C ASP A 56 7.14 -11.77 -12.00
N HIS A 57 7.77 -10.59 -12.12
CA HIS A 57 8.92 -10.18 -11.33
C HIS A 57 8.64 -8.84 -10.63
N PRO A 58 7.76 -8.83 -9.62
CA PRO A 58 7.30 -7.58 -9.03
C PRO A 58 8.38 -6.99 -8.13
N ALA A 59 8.66 -5.70 -8.32
CA ALA A 59 9.72 -4.98 -7.60
C ALA A 59 9.21 -3.62 -7.12
N THR A 60 9.82 -3.10 -6.05
CA THR A 60 9.52 -1.77 -5.53
C THR A 60 10.77 -0.90 -5.65
N ALA A 61 10.61 0.32 -6.14
CA ALA A 61 11.69 1.30 -6.26
C ALA A 61 11.23 2.65 -5.72
N VAL A 62 12.19 3.42 -5.19
CA VAL A 62 11.97 4.81 -4.78
C VAL A 62 12.75 5.70 -5.74
N TRP A 63 12.10 6.76 -6.22
CA TRP A 63 12.63 7.72 -7.17
C TRP A 63 12.57 9.13 -6.59
N PRO A 64 13.46 10.04 -7.01
CA PRO A 64 13.45 11.41 -6.52
C PRO A 64 12.25 12.22 -7.04
N ASN A 65 11.70 11.85 -8.21
CA ASN A 65 10.55 12.49 -8.83
C ASN A 65 9.98 11.66 -10.00
N LEU A 66 8.82 12.08 -10.50
CA LEU A 66 8.12 11.42 -11.59
C LEU A 66 8.84 11.57 -12.94
N GLU A 67 9.53 12.70 -13.17
CA GLU A 67 10.30 12.94 -14.38
C GLU A 67 11.40 11.90 -14.56
N SER A 68 12.07 11.50 -13.47
CA SER A 68 13.12 10.47 -13.51
C SER A 68 12.56 9.11 -13.92
N ILE A 69 11.34 8.77 -13.47
CA ILE A 69 10.64 7.55 -13.89
C ILE A 69 10.33 7.62 -15.39
N LEU A 70 9.76 8.72 -15.87
CA LEU A 70 9.36 8.88 -17.27
C LEU A 70 10.56 9.00 -18.22
N ALA A 71 11.68 9.56 -17.78
CA ALA A 71 12.92 9.59 -18.55
C ALA A 71 13.42 8.18 -18.88
N VAL A 72 13.31 7.24 -17.92
CA VAL A 72 13.79 5.86 -18.09
C VAL A 72 12.72 4.97 -18.71
N HIS A 73 11.45 5.14 -18.32
CA HIS A 73 10.37 4.18 -18.63
C HIS A 73 9.26 4.74 -19.53
N GLY A 74 9.28 6.03 -19.86
CA GLY A 74 8.27 6.71 -20.69
C GLY A 74 8.30 6.31 -22.15
N HIS A 75 9.49 5.93 -22.69
CA HIS A 75 9.68 5.44 -24.05
C HIS A 75 8.92 6.26 -25.12
N GLN A 76 9.22 7.56 -25.24
CA GLN A 76 8.60 8.47 -26.22
C GLN A 76 7.06 8.48 -26.19
N GLY A 77 6.46 8.38 -25.01
CA GLY A 77 5.00 8.37 -24.82
C GLY A 77 4.38 6.97 -24.93
N ALA A 78 5.18 5.91 -25.04
CA ALA A 78 4.66 4.55 -24.94
C ALA A 78 4.21 4.20 -23.52
N THR A 79 4.67 4.95 -22.50
CA THR A 79 4.22 4.82 -21.11
C THR A 79 3.84 6.18 -20.54
N GLU A 80 2.70 6.24 -19.85
CA GLU A 80 2.16 7.46 -19.25
C GLU A 80 1.70 7.24 -17.80
N VAL A 81 1.55 8.34 -17.06
CA VAL A 81 1.04 8.34 -15.68
C VAL A 81 -0.45 8.67 -15.70
N ARG A 82 -1.24 7.82 -15.06
CA ARG A 82 -2.67 8.03 -14.83
C ARG A 82 -2.94 8.22 -13.34
N TRP A 83 -3.28 9.45 -12.93
CA TRP A 83 -3.61 9.76 -11.55
C TRP A 83 -4.91 9.08 -11.09
N ILE A 84 -4.90 8.56 -9.87
CA ILE A 84 -6.07 7.99 -9.21
C ILE A 84 -6.62 9.04 -8.25
N GLU A 85 -7.88 9.44 -8.43
CA GLU A 85 -8.55 10.35 -7.52
C GLU A 85 -8.85 9.65 -6.19
N SER A 86 -8.42 10.24 -5.07
CA SER A 86 -8.71 9.70 -3.75
C SER A 86 -10.10 10.19 -3.33
N THR A 87 -11.15 9.53 -3.82
CA THR A 87 -12.50 9.77 -3.29
C THR A 87 -12.61 9.10 -1.92
N ARG A 88 -12.06 9.75 -0.90
CA ARG A 88 -12.26 9.36 0.48
C ARG A 88 -13.44 10.17 1.02
N ALA A 89 -14.59 9.53 1.22
CA ALA A 89 -15.65 10.13 2.01
C ALA A 89 -15.08 10.51 3.40
N PRO A 90 -15.44 11.69 3.95
CA PRO A 90 -15.00 12.10 5.29
C PRO A 90 -15.74 11.28 6.35
N GLY A 91 -15.40 9.98 6.45
CA GLY A 91 -15.76 9.13 7.56
C GLY A 91 -14.64 9.16 8.61
N ASN A 92 -15.02 9.19 9.88
CA ASN A 92 -14.10 8.98 10.99
C ASN A 92 -13.49 7.58 10.87
N LEU A 93 -12.30 7.51 10.28
CA LEU A 93 -11.45 6.31 10.21
C LEU A 93 -11.37 5.54 11.53
N PHE A 94 -11.35 6.31 12.62
CA PHE A 94 -11.22 5.81 13.96
C PHE A 94 -12.47 5.03 14.38
N ASP A 95 -13.67 5.53 14.06
CA ASP A 95 -14.93 4.88 14.43
C ASP A 95 -15.18 3.59 13.63
N GLU A 96 -14.67 3.50 12.40
CA GLU A 96 -14.89 2.35 11.51
C GLU A 96 -13.99 1.14 11.86
N LEU A 97 -12.75 1.39 12.32
CA LEU A 97 -11.80 0.35 12.70
C LEU A 97 -11.96 -0.17 14.13
N HIS A 98 -12.63 0.59 15.00
CA HIS A 98 -12.88 0.23 16.41
C HIS A 98 -14.17 -0.55 16.65
N GLN A 99 -14.78 -1.16 15.62
CA GLN A 99 -15.72 -2.26 15.83
C GLN A 99 -14.97 -3.48 16.38
N VAL A 100 -14.65 -3.44 17.68
CA VAL A 100 -14.17 -4.57 18.46
C VAL A 100 -15.13 -5.73 18.19
N ARG A 101 -14.63 -6.81 17.57
CA ARG A 101 -15.41 -8.05 17.44
C ARG A 101 -15.89 -8.41 18.86
N PRO A 102 -17.20 -8.51 19.12
CA PRO A 102 -17.64 -8.94 20.44
C PRO A 102 -17.03 -10.33 20.71
N ALA A 103 -16.51 -10.52 21.93
CA ALA A 103 -15.79 -11.72 22.35
C ALA A 103 -16.68 -12.99 22.46
N SER A 104 -17.85 -13.01 21.82
CA SER A 104 -18.86 -14.06 21.98
C SER A 104 -18.90 -15.03 20.80
N SER A 105 -17.73 -15.46 20.30
CA SER A 105 -17.62 -16.67 19.46
C SER A 105 -16.60 -17.68 19.98
N ALA A 106 -16.17 -17.54 21.24
CA ALA A 106 -15.24 -18.45 21.90
C ALA A 106 -15.86 -19.14 23.13
N ALA A 107 -17.16 -19.44 23.07
CA ALA A 107 -17.79 -20.32 24.06
C ALA A 107 -18.32 -21.58 23.35
N ASP A 108 -17.83 -22.71 23.86
CA ASP A 108 -18.38 -24.06 23.77
C ASP A 108 -18.17 -24.80 22.43
N SER A 109 -17.19 -25.69 22.28
CA SER A 109 -17.09 -26.92 23.07
C SER A 109 -15.73 -27.61 22.87
N PHE A 110 -14.93 -27.73 23.92
CA PHE A 110 -13.91 -28.79 24.00
C PHE A 110 -14.05 -29.45 25.38
N PRO A 111 -14.32 -30.77 25.47
CA PRO A 111 -14.32 -31.48 26.74
C PRO A 111 -12.88 -31.55 27.28
N THR A 112 -12.62 -30.88 28.40
CA THR A 112 -11.34 -30.97 29.10
C THR A 112 -11.33 -32.22 29.99
N ASP A 113 -10.87 -33.36 29.46
CA ASP A 113 -10.37 -34.44 30.32
C ASP A 113 -8.85 -34.24 30.51
N PRO A 114 -8.36 -33.92 31.72
CA PRO A 114 -6.96 -33.60 31.97
C PRO A 114 -6.01 -34.82 31.92
N LEU A 115 -6.46 -36.02 31.57
CA LEU A 115 -5.62 -37.22 31.53
C LEU A 115 -5.32 -37.78 30.12
N GLN A 116 -5.68 -37.08 29.04
CA GLN A 116 -5.39 -37.58 27.69
C GLN A 116 -4.12 -36.93 27.10
N PRO A 117 -3.00 -37.67 26.90
CA PRO A 117 -1.85 -37.14 26.18
C PRO A 117 -2.18 -36.96 24.70
N PRO A 118 -1.60 -35.94 24.02
CA PRO A 118 -1.88 -35.68 22.61
C PRO A 118 -1.42 -36.86 21.74
N PRO A 119 -2.14 -37.19 20.64
CA PRO A 119 -1.72 -38.22 19.72
C PRO A 119 -0.37 -37.84 19.08
N GLY A 120 0.62 -38.71 19.26
CA GLY A 120 1.94 -38.57 18.66
C GLY A 120 1.86 -38.71 17.14
N HIS A 121 2.11 -37.63 16.42
CA HIS A 121 2.38 -37.69 14.99
C HIS A 121 3.88 -37.75 14.75
N SER A 122 4.36 -38.96 14.49
CA SER A 122 5.68 -39.22 13.94
C SER A 122 5.80 -38.65 12.53
N ARG A 123 6.42 -37.47 12.39
CA ARG A 123 7.01 -37.01 11.13
C ARG A 123 8.40 -36.46 11.39
N GLY A 124 9.39 -37.30 11.09
CA GLY A 124 10.79 -36.93 11.11
C GLY A 124 11.12 -35.92 10.02
N TRP A 125 11.85 -34.87 10.40
CA TRP A 125 12.61 -34.06 9.46
C TRP A 125 14.07 -34.52 9.55
N ALA A 126 14.49 -35.31 8.56
CA ALA A 126 15.88 -35.64 8.32
C ALA A 126 16.61 -34.40 7.79
N GLY A 127 17.85 -34.22 8.24
CA GLY A 127 18.58 -32.96 8.16
C GLY A 127 19.02 -32.50 6.77
N ALA A 128 19.47 -31.25 6.72
CA ALA A 128 20.43 -30.79 5.74
C ALA A 128 21.48 -29.94 6.45
N ARG A 129 22.73 -30.32 6.22
CA ARG A 129 23.93 -29.89 6.92
C ARG A 129 24.49 -28.66 6.22
N HIS A 130 25.20 -27.87 7.01
CA HIS A 130 26.08 -26.79 6.62
C HIS A 130 26.97 -27.16 5.43
N LEU A 131 27.06 -26.27 4.45
CA LEU A 131 28.28 -26.10 3.67
C LEU A 131 28.70 -24.63 3.79
N ARG A 132 30.00 -24.49 4.04
CA ARG A 132 30.75 -23.24 4.21
C ARG A 132 30.78 -22.40 2.95
#